data_AF-A0A2J6I0L8-F1
#
_entry.id   AF-A0A2J6I0L8-F1
#
_cell.length_a   1.000
_cell.length_b   1.000
_cell.length_c   1.000
_cell.angle_alpha   90.00
_cell.angle_beta   90.00
_cell.angle_gamma   90.00
#
_symmetry.space_group_name_H-M   'P 1'
#
loop_
_entity.id
_entity.type
_entity.pdbx_description
1 polymer ?
#
loop_
_entity_poly.entity_id
_entity_poly.type
_entity_poly.pdbx_seq_one_letter_code
_entity_poly.pdbx_strand_id
1 'polypeptide(L)' 'NEDGYKTYLKNNFSENDLWICSFNTQFTKNNQWKFWQYSHKGKIIGAEGYIDYNVFNGSVDQWNEYID' A
#
# COMPACT_ATOMS: atom_id res chain seq x y z
N ASN A 1 -1.10 -9.01 -3.44
CA ASN A 1 0.08 -8.54 -4.21
C ASN A 1 -0.39 -8.16 -5.61
N GLU A 2 0.52 -7.66 -6.47
CA GLU A 2 0.20 -7.19 -7.82
C GLU A 2 -0.60 -8.20 -8.68
N ASP A 3 -0.22 -9.47 -8.67
CA ASP A 3 -0.88 -10.51 -9.48
C ASP A 3 -2.31 -10.79 -9.02
N GLY A 4 -2.53 -10.84 -7.70
CA GLY A 4 -3.86 -10.98 -7.13
C GLY A 4 -4.76 -9.78 -7.46
N TYR A 5 -4.22 -8.56 -7.43
CA TYR A 5 -4.96 -7.37 -7.82
C TYR A 5 -5.44 -7.46 -9.28
N LYS A 6 -4.53 -7.80 -10.21
CA LYS A 6 -4.86 -7.90 -11.64
C LYS A 6 -5.90 -8.97 -11.93
N THR A 7 -5.83 -10.10 -11.23
CA THR A 7 -6.68 -11.26 -11.50
C THR A 7 -8.08 -11.12 -10.91
N TYR A 8 -8.20 -10.56 -9.70
CA TYR A 8 -9.44 -10.65 -8.93
C TYR A 8 -10.10 -9.29 -8.63
N LEU A 9 -9.30 -8.24 -8.44
CA LEU A 9 -9.80 -6.98 -7.88
C LEU A 9 -9.98 -5.89 -8.94
N LYS A 10 -9.18 -5.90 -10.00
CA LYS A 10 -9.21 -4.88 -11.04
C LYS A 10 -10.62 -4.77 -11.63
N ASN A 11 -11.21 -3.58 -11.53
CA ASN A 11 -12.56 -3.22 -11.99
C ASN A 11 -13.75 -3.78 -11.18
N ASN A 12 -13.54 -4.54 -10.09
CA ASN A 12 -14.63 -5.14 -9.31
C ASN A 12 -14.87 -4.47 -7.95
N PHE A 13 -13.91 -3.69 -7.45
CA PHE A 13 -13.96 -3.05 -6.12
C PHE A 13 -13.51 -1.60 -6.19
N SER A 14 -14.04 -0.84 -7.15
CA SER A 14 -13.63 0.56 -7.37
C SER A 14 -14.01 1.52 -6.25
N GLU A 15 -14.95 1.14 -5.38
CA GLU A 15 -15.38 1.93 -4.22
C GLU A 15 -14.56 1.64 -2.95
N ASN A 16 -13.67 0.65 -2.99
CA ASN A 16 -12.88 0.25 -1.84
C ASN A 16 -11.46 0.81 -1.94
N ASP A 17 -10.91 1.22 -0.79
CA ASP A 17 -9.50 1.55 -0.68
C ASP A 17 -8.62 0.32 -0.96
N LEU A 18 -7.63 0.50 -1.81
CA LEU A 18 -6.66 -0.54 -2.15
C LEU A 18 -5.42 -0.42 -1.26
N TRP A 19 -5.13 -1.49 -0.50
CA TRP A 19 -3.81 -1.74 0.09
C TRP A 19 -3.05 -2.74 -0.77
N ILE A 20 -2.02 -2.28 -1.46
CA ILE A 20 -1.24 -3.11 -2.39
C ILE A 20 0.17 -3.38 -1.89
N CYS A 21 0.61 -4.63 -2.02
CA CYS A 21 2.02 -5.01 -1.95
C CYS A 21 2.58 -5.14 -3.37
N SER A 22 3.57 -4.31 -3.69
CA SER A 22 4.33 -4.37 -4.94
C SER A 22 5.71 -3.74 -4.77
N PHE A 23 6.74 -4.37 -5.34
CA PHE A 23 8.09 -3.79 -5.43
C PHE A 23 8.32 -3.06 -6.76
N ASN A 24 7.31 -3.06 -7.63
CA ASN A 24 7.33 -2.40 -8.93
C ASN A 24 6.77 -0.98 -8.81
N THR A 25 7.68 0.00 -8.79
CA THR A 25 7.32 1.42 -8.66
C THR A 25 6.52 1.96 -9.86
N GLN A 26 6.58 1.32 -11.03
CA GLN A 26 5.77 1.73 -12.18
C GLN A 26 4.31 1.28 -12.05
N PHE A 27 4.07 0.13 -11.43
CA PHE A 27 2.71 -0.32 -11.15
C PHE A 27 1.99 0.65 -10.20
N THR A 28 2.67 1.08 -9.13
CA THR A 28 2.08 1.97 -8.14
C THR A 28 1.88 3.40 -8.64
N LYS A 29 2.64 3.87 -9.64
CA LYS A 29 2.38 5.17 -10.30
C LYS A 29 1.12 5.18 -11.15
N ASN A 30 0.79 4.05 -11.78
CA ASN A 30 -0.30 3.97 -12.77
C ASN A 30 -1.64 3.55 -12.17
N ASN A 31 -1.67 3.17 -10.90
CA ASN A 31 -2.86 2.66 -10.24
C ASN A 31 -3.22 3.51 -9.02
N GLN A 32 -4.52 3.65 -8.74
CA GLN A 32 -5.00 4.28 -7.52
C GLN A 32 -4.90 3.27 -6.36
N TRP A 33 -4.18 3.64 -5.31
CA TRP A 33 -4.04 2.89 -4.06
C TRP A 33 -4.08 3.86 -2.88
N LYS A 34 -4.55 3.35 -1.72
CA LYS A 34 -4.58 4.10 -0.45
C LYS A 34 -3.35 3.79 0.40
N PHE A 35 -2.95 2.51 0.41
CA PHE A 35 -1.74 2.05 1.09
C PHE A 35 -0.85 1.24 0.15
N TRP A 36 0.45 1.48 0.24
CA TRP A 36 1.44 0.73 -0.53
C TRP A 36 2.49 0.12 0.41
N GLN A 37 2.52 -1.21 0.46
CA GLN A 37 3.60 -1.97 1.05
C GLN A 37 4.75 -2.09 0.04
N TYR A 38 5.85 -1.38 0.29
CA TYR A 38 6.96 -1.24 -0.65
C TYR A 38 8.22 -2.01 -0.24
N SER A 39 8.25 -2.60 0.95
CA SER A 39 9.38 -3.40 1.42
C SER A 39 8.92 -4.45 2.43
N HIS A 40 9.52 -5.64 2.36
CA HIS A 40 9.47 -6.69 3.39
C HIS A 40 10.74 -6.75 4.25
N LYS A 41 11.64 -5.77 4.10
CA LYS A 41 13.01 -5.83 4.64
C LYS A 41 13.30 -4.69 5.61
N GLY A 42 12.25 -4.07 6.13
CA GLY A 42 12.35 -3.02 7.14
C GLY A 42 13.02 -3.54 8.41
N LYS A 43 13.72 -2.64 9.10
CA LYS A 43 14.33 -2.85 10.41
C LYS A 43 14.10 -1.60 11.24
N ILE A 44 13.37 -1.74 12.34
CA ILE A 44 13.05 -0.65 13.25
C ILE A 44 13.67 -0.99 14.61
N ILE A 45 14.30 0.00 15.24
CA ILE A 45 14.82 -0.14 16.59
C ILE A 45 13.65 -0.48 17.52
N GLY A 46 13.78 -1.59 18.26
CA GLY A 46 12.73 -2.06 19.18
C GLY A 46 11.80 -3.12 18.61
N ALA A 47 12.00 -3.57 17.36
CA ALA A 47 11.29 -4.70 16.79
C ALA A 47 12.27 -5.73 16.21
N GLU A 48 12.02 -7.01 16.49
CA GLU A 48 12.82 -8.13 16.02
C GLU A 48 12.34 -8.62 14.65
N GLY A 49 13.29 -9.08 13.83
CA GLY A 49 13.00 -9.61 12.50
C GLY A 49 12.84 -8.55 11.41
N TYR A 50 12.30 -8.97 10.27
CA TYR A 50 12.00 -8.08 9.17
C TYR A 50 10.58 -7.52 9.29
N ILE A 51 10.46 -6.22 9.00
CA ILE A 51 9.21 -5.48 9.13
C ILE A 51 8.77 -4.99 7.75
N ASP A 52 7.47 -5.08 7.49
CA ASP A 52 6.89 -4.52 6.29
C ASP A 52 6.80 -2.99 6.39
N TYR A 53 7.36 -2.29 5.39
CA TYR A 53 7.19 -0.84 5.29
C TYR A 53 6.05 -0.50 4.35
N ASN A 54 5.19 0.40 4.84
CA ASN A 54 4.01 0.88 4.15
C ASN A 54 4.03 2.40 4.08
N VAL A 55 3.45 2.95 3.02
CA VAL A 55 3.16 4.38 2.90
C VAL A 55 1.68 4.59 2.62
N PHE A 56 1.15 5.71 3.11
CA PHE A 56 -0.17 6.22 2.79
C PHE A 56 -0.10 7.14 1.58
N ASN A 57 -1.07 7.04 0.67
CA ASN A 57 -1.18 7.93 -0.48
C ASN A 57 -1.90 9.23 -0.10
N GLY A 58 -1.18 10.16 0.52
CA GLY A 58 -1.71 11.46 0.90
C GLY A 58 -0.80 12.24 1.84
N SER A 59 -1.23 13.45 2.18
CA SER A 59 -0.59 14.29 3.20
C SER A 59 -0.93 13.81 4.62
N VAL A 60 -0.24 14.38 5.62
CA VAL A 60 -0.54 14.14 7.04
C VAL A 60 -1.95 14.61 7.41
N ASP A 61 -2.42 15.74 6.85
CA ASP A 61 -3.80 16.20 7.10
C ASP A 61 -4.84 15.24 6.54
N GLN A 62 -4.61 14.73 5.31
CA GLN A 62 -5.46 13.70 4.71
C GLN A 62 -5.40 12.37 5.46
N TRP A 63 -4.27 12.07 6.12
CA TRP A 63 -4.14 10.91 7.00
C TRP A 63 -5.01 11.09 8.25
N ASN A 64 -4.92 12.25 8.91
CA ASN A 64 -5.72 12.52 10.11
C ASN A 64 -7.22 12.45 9.79
N GLU A 65 -7.66 13.07 8.69
CA GLU A 65 -9.05 12.98 8.23
C GLU A 65 -9.48 11.53 7.92
N TYR A 66 -8.55 10.67 7.49
CA TYR A 66 -8.85 9.27 7.16
C TYR A 66 -9.03 8.37 8.39
N ILE A 67 -8.36 8.69 9.50
CA ILE A 67 -8.38 7.87 10.72
C ILE A 67 -9.35 8.36 11.78
N ASP A 68 -9.90 9.56 11.61
CA ASP A 68 -10.96 10.14 12.43
C ASP A 68 -12.33 9.44 12.18
#